data_AF-A0A2X2SYS1-F1
#
_entry.id   AF-A0A2X2SYS1-F1
#
_cell.length_a   1.000
_cell.length_b   1.000
_cell.length_c   1.000
_cell.angle_alpha   90.00
_cell.angle_beta   90.00
_cell.angle_gamma   90.00
#
_symmetry.space_group_name_H-M   'P 1'
#
loop_
_entity.id
_entity.type
_entity.pdbx_description
1 polymer ?
#
loop_
_entity_poly.entity_id
_entity_poly.type
_entity_poly.pdbx_seq_one_letter_code
_entity_poly.pdbx_strand_id
1 'polypeptide(L)'
;MEEDNEPEKSRVNVSVDNSGRSDVQSNSRALFTVPGYRESTIDVTESQASSAGISSEISKGTGARKVFMTPGKTFNREVKVDARYTWLGRLMDNDRRPLEGAIPLNVMSWTPLGRGNFTLETANNIKTLYVMKDNAYWQCRMNVSVMRDVIRYVGTTSCQRTELASLPAAEQKQAELMTAGMTQQTKSTAMNKE
;
A
#
# COMPACT_ATOMS: atom_id res chain seq x y z
N MET A 1 6.20 8.12 27.00
CA MET A 1 4.95 7.50 26.50
C MET A 1 5.26 7.04 25.09
N GLU A 2 5.67 5.79 24.96
CA GLU A 2 5.77 5.11 23.66
C GLU A 2 4.34 4.66 23.32
N GLU A 3 3.72 5.28 22.32
CA GLU A 3 2.51 4.74 21.72
C GLU A 3 2.93 3.50 20.92
N ASP A 4 2.71 2.32 21.50
CA ASP A 4 2.70 1.04 20.80
C ASP A 4 1.65 1.11 19.69
N ASN A 5 2.09 1.50 18.51
CA ASN A 5 1.29 1.48 17.29
C ASN A 5 1.21 0.02 16.85
N GLU A 6 0.25 -0.73 17.39
CA GLU A 6 -0.05 -2.08 16.90
C GLU A 6 -0.23 -2.00 15.37
N PRO A 7 0.41 -2.90 14.60
CA PRO A 7 0.23 -2.89 13.15
C PRO A 7 -1.25 -3.07 12.86
N GLU A 8 -1.87 -2.06 12.26
CA GLU A 8 -3.26 -2.09 11.88
C GLU A 8 -3.55 -3.33 11.02
N LYS A 9 -4.47 -4.18 11.50
CA LYS A 9 -4.69 -5.52 10.95
C LYS A 9 -5.78 -5.46 9.88
N SER A 10 -5.41 -5.78 8.65
CA SER A 10 -6.36 -6.00 7.55
C SER A 10 -7.39 -7.08 7.90
N ARG A 11 -8.64 -6.93 7.44
CA ARG A 11 -9.75 -7.86 7.74
C ARG A 11 -10.49 -8.24 6.46
N VAL A 12 -10.92 -9.48 6.39
CA VAL A 12 -11.72 -10.04 5.29
C VAL A 12 -12.97 -10.67 5.84
N ASN A 13 -14.07 -10.47 5.14
CA ASN A 13 -15.33 -11.04 5.52
C ASN A 13 -15.57 -12.35 4.79
N VAL A 14 -15.83 -13.41 5.55
CA VAL A 14 -16.12 -14.74 5.01
C VAL A 14 -17.55 -15.10 5.40
N SER A 15 -18.32 -15.53 4.43
CA SER A 15 -19.68 -16.05 4.63
C SER A 15 -19.83 -17.41 3.99
N VAL A 16 -20.57 -18.28 4.67
CA VAL A 16 -20.87 -19.63 4.19
C VAL A 16 -22.37 -19.86 4.35
N ASP A 17 -23.00 -20.34 3.27
CA ASP A 17 -24.43 -20.60 3.25
C ASP A 17 -24.84 -21.46 4.46
N ASN A 18 -25.83 -20.97 5.22
CA ASN A 18 -26.43 -21.63 6.39
C ASN A 18 -25.50 -21.91 7.59
N SER A 19 -24.21 -21.56 7.56
CA SER A 19 -23.29 -21.76 8.71
C SER A 19 -22.69 -20.47 9.28
N GLY A 20 -22.96 -19.32 8.65
CA GLY A 20 -22.76 -18.01 9.25
C GLY A 20 -21.74 -17.14 8.52
N ARG A 21 -21.42 -15.99 9.13
CA ARG A 21 -20.52 -14.96 8.61
C ARG A 21 -19.51 -14.60 9.69
N SER A 22 -18.25 -14.39 9.32
CA SER A 22 -17.19 -13.98 10.25
C SER A 22 -16.18 -13.05 9.58
N ASP A 23 -15.66 -12.09 10.34
CA ASP A 23 -14.53 -11.25 9.94
C ASP A 23 -13.22 -11.92 10.39
N VAL A 24 -12.40 -12.30 9.41
CA VAL A 24 -11.12 -12.97 9.60
C VAL A 24 -10.01 -11.93 9.50
N GLN A 25 -9.15 -11.84 10.52
CA GLN A 25 -8.02 -10.91 10.52
C GLN A 25 -6.85 -11.46 9.69
N SER A 26 -5.96 -10.59 9.23
CA SER A 26 -4.69 -11.00 8.64
C SER A 26 -3.91 -11.93 9.58
N ASN A 27 -3.21 -12.92 9.01
CA ASN A 27 -2.50 -13.98 9.73
C ASN A 27 -3.37 -14.85 10.67
N SER A 28 -4.68 -14.89 10.45
CA SER A 28 -5.59 -15.74 11.21
C SER A 28 -6.26 -16.81 10.34
N ARG A 29 -6.98 -17.73 10.99
CA ARG A 29 -7.73 -18.82 10.34
C ARG A 29 -9.13 -18.86 10.93
N ALA A 30 -10.11 -19.13 10.07
CA ALA A 30 -11.48 -19.40 10.49
C ALA A 30 -11.92 -20.76 9.97
N LEU A 31 -12.76 -21.45 10.75
CA LEU A 31 -13.32 -22.74 10.40
C LEU A 31 -14.85 -22.62 10.35
N PHE A 32 -15.42 -23.08 9.26
CA PHE A 32 -16.87 -23.14 9.06
C PHE A 32 -17.28 -24.59 8.83
N THR A 33 -18.38 -25.01 9.45
CA THR A 33 -19.00 -26.29 9.16
C THR A 33 -19.87 -26.16 7.91
N VAL A 34 -19.92 -27.22 7.11
CA VAL A 34 -20.87 -27.31 6.00
C VAL A 34 -21.58 -28.66 6.03
N PRO A 35 -22.85 -28.73 5.58
CA PRO A 35 -23.56 -29.99 5.51
C PRO A 35 -22.92 -30.95 4.50
N GLY A 36 -22.81 -32.22 4.89
CA GLY A 36 -22.36 -33.28 4.00
C GLY A 36 -23.40 -33.60 2.92
N TYR A 37 -22.92 -33.99 1.73
CA TYR A 37 -23.74 -34.35 0.56
C TYR A 37 -24.71 -33.26 0.10
N ARG A 38 -24.40 -31.99 0.41
CA ARG A 38 -25.15 -30.83 -0.05
C ARG A 38 -24.17 -29.80 -0.58
N GLU A 39 -24.58 -29.09 -1.63
CA GLU A 39 -23.83 -27.94 -2.12
C GLU A 39 -23.90 -26.80 -1.09
N SER A 40 -22.78 -26.15 -0.84
CA SER A 40 -22.67 -24.94 -0.01
C SER A 40 -21.84 -23.91 -0.76
N THR A 41 -22.26 -22.65 -0.74
CA THR A 41 -21.47 -21.53 -1.28
C THR A 41 -20.64 -20.91 -0.17
N ILE A 42 -19.36 -20.72 -0.46
CA ILE A 42 -18.42 -19.97 0.38
C ILE A 42 -18.14 -18.67 -0.37
N ASP A 43 -18.47 -17.53 0.22
CA ASP A 43 -18.16 -16.22 -0.34
C ASP A 43 -17.18 -15.45 0.54
N VAL A 44 -16.18 -14.86 -0.10
CA VAL A 44 -15.07 -14.15 0.53
C VAL A 44 -15.04 -12.75 -0.06
N THR A 45 -15.37 -11.76 0.76
CA THR A 45 -15.47 -10.35 0.38
C THR A 45 -14.58 -9.50 1.27
N GLU A 46 -14.13 -8.35 0.78
CA GLU A 46 -13.38 -7.41 1.60
C GLU A 46 -14.25 -6.90 2.77
N SER A 47 -13.71 -6.86 3.99
CA SER A 47 -14.46 -6.30 5.12
C SER A 47 -14.53 -4.78 4.99
N GLN A 48 -15.74 -4.23 4.95
CA GLN A 48 -15.96 -2.78 5.06
C GLN A 48 -15.58 -2.20 6.44
N ALA A 49 -15.31 -3.07 7.42
CA ALA A 49 -14.80 -2.71 8.74
C ALA A 49 -13.28 -2.49 8.72
N SER A 50 -12.79 -1.60 7.86
CA SER A 50 -11.41 -1.13 7.93
C SER A 50 -11.31 -0.03 9.00
N SER A 51 -11.23 -0.42 10.27
CA SER A 51 -10.85 0.53 11.30
C SER A 51 -9.39 0.94 11.05
N ALA A 52 -9.17 2.23 10.79
CA ALA A 52 -7.87 2.92 10.84
C ALA A 52 -7.08 3.21 9.54
N GLY A 53 -7.70 3.18 8.35
CA GLY A 53 -7.08 3.89 7.20
C GLY A 53 -6.27 3.02 6.26
N ILE A 54 -6.70 1.77 6.18
CA ILE A 54 -6.23 0.76 5.24
C ILE A 54 -7.38 0.42 4.31
N SER A 55 -7.17 0.51 3.00
CA SER A 55 -7.96 -0.26 2.04
C SER A 55 -7.31 -1.64 1.93
N SER A 56 -8.08 -2.69 2.15
CA SER A 56 -7.63 -4.06 2.33
C SER A 56 -7.88 -4.87 1.06
N GLU A 57 -7.07 -4.68 0.03
CA GLU A 57 -7.32 -5.35 -1.24
C GLU A 57 -7.03 -6.86 -1.14
N ILE A 58 -8.02 -7.69 -1.46
CA ILE A 58 -7.83 -9.14 -1.55
C ILE A 58 -7.18 -9.46 -2.91
N SER A 59 -5.87 -9.68 -2.91
CA SER A 59 -5.14 -10.03 -4.14
C SER A 59 -5.36 -11.47 -4.61
N LYS A 60 -5.84 -12.38 -3.74
CA LYS A 60 -6.18 -13.76 -4.11
C LYS A 60 -7.24 -14.37 -3.19
N GLY A 61 -8.18 -15.12 -3.76
CA GLY A 61 -9.11 -15.95 -2.98
C GLY A 61 -10.47 -15.31 -2.67
N THR A 62 -10.74 -14.12 -3.21
CA THR A 62 -12.07 -13.48 -3.18
C THR A 62 -13.10 -14.21 -4.05
N GLY A 63 -14.38 -13.89 -3.81
CA GLY A 63 -15.52 -14.33 -4.60
C GLY A 63 -16.13 -15.67 -4.16
N ALA A 64 -17.33 -15.92 -4.65
CA ALA A 64 -18.12 -17.09 -4.33
C ALA A 64 -17.54 -18.37 -4.95
N ARG A 65 -17.48 -19.43 -4.15
CA ARG A 65 -17.13 -20.78 -4.59
C ARG A 65 -18.11 -21.80 -4.00
N LYS A 66 -18.70 -22.60 -4.89
CA LYS A 66 -19.54 -23.73 -4.52
C LYS A 66 -18.67 -24.94 -4.17
N VAL A 67 -19.00 -25.60 -3.07
CA VAL A 67 -18.36 -26.85 -2.64
C VAL A 67 -19.42 -27.89 -2.32
N PHE A 68 -19.16 -29.13 -2.71
CA PHE A 68 -19.94 -30.30 -2.32
C PHE A 68 -19.00 -31.26 -1.61
N MET A 69 -19.24 -31.50 -0.33
CA MET A 69 -18.32 -32.26 0.52
C MET A 69 -18.99 -33.49 1.13
N THR A 70 -18.23 -34.58 1.22
CA THR A 70 -18.64 -35.74 2.01
C THR A 70 -18.20 -35.55 3.48
N PRO A 71 -18.90 -36.15 4.45
CA PRO A 71 -18.49 -36.08 5.86
C PRO A 71 -17.03 -36.52 6.06
N GLY A 72 -16.31 -35.80 6.92
CA GLY A 72 -14.90 -36.07 7.23
C GLY A 72 -13.89 -35.52 6.22
N LYS A 73 -14.33 -34.78 5.19
CA LYS A 73 -13.43 -34.04 4.29
C LYS A 73 -13.30 -32.58 4.71
N THR A 74 -12.11 -32.03 4.46
CA THR A 74 -11.80 -30.62 4.70
C THR A 74 -11.48 -29.94 3.37
N PHE A 75 -11.93 -28.69 3.24
CA PHE A 75 -11.60 -27.83 2.12
C PHE A 75 -10.87 -26.60 2.64
N ASN A 76 -9.69 -26.33 2.08
CA ASN A 76 -8.89 -25.18 2.47
C ASN A 76 -8.98 -24.09 1.39
N ARG A 77 -9.34 -22.87 1.81
CA ARG A 77 -9.36 -21.68 0.96
C ARG A 77 -8.27 -20.72 1.45
N GLU A 78 -7.17 -20.66 0.73
CA GLU A 78 -6.13 -19.66 0.97
C GLU A 78 -6.59 -18.30 0.41
N VAL A 79 -6.52 -17.27 1.25
CA VAL A 79 -6.84 -15.88 0.90
C VAL A 79 -5.60 -15.05 1.13
N LYS A 80 -5.16 -14.31 0.11
CA LYS A 80 -4.07 -13.33 0.23
C LYS A 80 -4.68 -11.94 0.27
N VAL A 81 -4.23 -11.15 1.23
CA VAL A 81 -4.73 -9.81 1.49
C VAL A 81 -3.54 -8.88 1.55
N ASP A 82 -3.54 -7.87 0.71
CA ASP A 82 -2.53 -6.83 0.69
C ASP A 82 -3.11 -5.57 1.34
N ALA A 83 -2.32 -4.95 2.22
CA ALA A 83 -2.70 -3.68 2.81
C ALA A 83 -2.31 -2.55 1.87
N ARG A 84 -3.23 -1.62 1.60
CA ARG A 84 -2.96 -0.39 0.89
C ARG A 84 -3.25 0.81 1.80
N TYR A 85 -2.25 1.65 1.95
CA TYR A 85 -2.35 2.89 2.70
C TYR A 85 -2.37 4.05 1.72
N THR A 86 -3.47 4.81 1.68
CA THR A 86 -3.61 5.97 0.81
C THR A 86 -3.27 7.24 1.58
N TRP A 87 -2.37 8.04 1.02
CA TRP A 87 -1.91 9.27 1.64
C TRP A 87 -2.19 10.46 0.74
N LEU A 88 -2.59 11.57 1.37
CA LEU A 88 -2.78 12.85 0.71
C LEU A 88 -2.01 13.91 1.47
N GLY A 89 -1.24 14.73 0.75
CA GLY A 89 -0.48 15.79 1.37
C GLY A 89 0.16 16.73 0.39
N ARG A 90 1.05 17.56 0.91
CA ARG A 90 1.83 18.54 0.17
C ARG A 90 3.29 18.53 0.61
N LEU A 91 4.20 18.37 -0.34
CA LEU A 91 5.64 18.40 -0.11
C LEU A 91 6.18 19.82 -0.26
N MET A 92 6.98 20.25 0.71
CA MET A 92 7.74 21.50 0.69
C MET A 92 9.20 21.22 0.94
N ASP A 93 10.08 21.96 0.27
CA ASP A 93 11.50 21.98 0.59
C ASP A 93 11.82 22.79 1.86
N ASN A 94 13.11 22.91 2.19
CA ASN A 94 13.60 23.69 3.33
C ASN A 94 13.29 25.18 3.23
N ASP A 95 13.17 25.70 2.01
CA ASP A 95 12.85 27.11 1.72
C ASP A 95 11.33 27.35 1.64
N ARG A 96 10.52 26.36 2.04
CA ARG A 96 9.04 26.36 1.98
C ARG A 96 8.50 26.51 0.56
N ARG A 97 9.29 26.14 -0.43
CA ARG A 97 8.84 26.09 -1.83
C ARG A 97 8.25 24.72 -2.11
N PRO A 98 7.20 24.64 -2.93
CA PRO A 98 6.63 23.36 -3.32
C PRO A 98 7.66 22.46 -4.00
N LEU A 99 7.80 21.23 -3.51
CA LEU A 99 8.68 20.24 -4.10
C LEU A 99 7.99 19.57 -5.30
N GLU A 100 7.97 20.27 -6.44
CA GLU A 100 7.40 19.76 -7.70
C GLU A 100 8.40 18.92 -8.49
N GLY A 101 7.89 17.99 -9.31
CA GLY A 101 8.72 17.10 -10.13
C GLY A 101 9.46 16.02 -9.33
N ALA A 102 9.10 15.83 -8.06
CA ALA A 102 9.67 14.79 -7.22
C ALA A 102 9.19 13.40 -7.69
N ILE A 103 10.12 12.45 -7.68
CA ILE A 103 9.89 11.04 -7.98
C ILE A 103 10.04 10.26 -6.67
N PRO A 104 8.99 9.56 -6.20
CA PRO A 104 9.06 8.80 -4.95
C PRO A 104 9.79 7.46 -5.12
N LEU A 105 10.47 7.04 -4.06
CA LEU A 105 11.33 5.85 -4.07
C LEU A 105 10.73 4.65 -3.33
N ASN A 106 9.83 4.88 -2.37
CA ASN A 106 9.30 3.85 -1.47
C ASN A 106 7.76 3.78 -1.46
N VAL A 107 7.13 3.89 -2.64
CA VAL A 107 5.67 3.87 -2.81
C VAL A 107 5.26 2.87 -3.90
N MET A 108 4.01 2.41 -3.85
CA MET A 108 3.43 1.55 -4.89
C MET A 108 2.91 2.38 -6.06
N SER A 109 2.28 3.52 -5.75
CA SER A 109 1.73 4.44 -6.74
C SER A 109 1.85 5.88 -6.26
N TRP A 110 1.91 6.82 -7.20
CA TRP A 110 2.06 8.25 -6.94
C TRP A 110 1.35 9.05 -8.02
N THR A 111 0.59 10.06 -7.61
CA THR A 111 -0.07 11.01 -8.50
C THR A 111 0.25 12.43 -8.04
N PRO A 112 1.01 13.22 -8.82
CA PRO A 112 1.22 14.62 -8.53
C PRO A 112 -0.06 15.40 -8.84
N LEU A 113 -0.49 16.25 -7.90
CA LEU A 113 -1.65 17.14 -8.05
C LEU A 113 -1.24 18.61 -8.30
N GLY A 114 0.07 18.86 -8.46
CA GLY A 114 0.63 20.20 -8.67
C GLY A 114 0.79 21.01 -7.38
N ARG A 115 1.63 22.05 -7.43
CA ARG A 115 2.01 22.89 -6.27
C ARG A 115 2.52 22.07 -5.09
N GLY A 116 3.21 20.97 -5.36
CA GLY A 116 3.72 20.01 -4.38
C GLY A 116 2.65 19.11 -3.75
N ASN A 117 1.37 19.24 -4.13
CA ASN A 117 0.32 18.35 -3.65
C ASN A 117 0.45 16.98 -4.32
N PHE A 118 0.09 15.92 -3.61
CA PHE A 118 0.19 14.55 -4.08
C PHE A 118 -0.89 13.65 -3.46
N THR A 119 -1.17 12.56 -4.17
CA THR A 119 -1.67 11.32 -3.57
C THR A 119 -0.67 10.19 -3.80
N LEU A 120 -0.54 9.29 -2.84
CA LEU A 120 0.30 8.10 -3.00
C LEU A 120 -0.30 6.90 -2.27
N GLU A 121 0.06 5.71 -2.72
CA GLU A 121 -0.26 4.46 -2.04
C GLU A 121 1.01 3.73 -1.61
N THR A 122 1.00 3.14 -0.41
CA THR A 122 2.08 2.31 0.11
C THR A 122 1.53 0.96 0.61
N ALA A 123 2.37 -0.07 0.55
CA ALA A 123 2.03 -1.40 1.08
C ALA A 123 2.07 -1.46 2.61
N ASN A 124 2.79 -0.53 3.24
CA ASN A 124 3.00 -0.46 4.67
C ASN A 124 2.75 0.97 5.17
N ASN A 125 2.48 1.10 6.47
CA ASN A 125 2.47 2.41 7.12
C ASN A 125 3.90 2.99 7.18
N ILE A 126 4.18 4.00 6.35
CA ILE A 126 5.50 4.62 6.27
C ILE A 126 5.60 5.84 7.19
N LYS A 127 6.75 5.98 7.87
CA LYS A 127 7.08 7.17 8.67
C LYS A 127 7.83 8.24 7.87
N THR A 128 8.52 7.81 6.81
CA THR A 128 9.34 8.66 5.96
C THR A 128 9.09 8.31 4.50
N LEU A 129 8.76 9.32 3.71
CA LEU A 129 8.72 9.25 2.26
C LEU A 129 10.08 9.72 1.73
N TYR A 130 10.71 8.90 0.90
CA TYR A 130 11.94 9.26 0.22
C TYR A 130 11.62 9.64 -1.22
N VAL A 131 12.12 10.80 -1.66
CA VAL A 131 11.92 11.28 -3.03
C VAL A 131 13.23 11.77 -3.63
N MET A 132 13.33 11.68 -4.94
CA MET A 132 14.43 12.26 -5.71
C MET A 132 13.91 13.33 -6.68
N LYS A 133 14.73 14.35 -6.92
CA LYS A 133 14.48 15.42 -7.89
C LYS A 133 15.82 15.96 -8.38
N ASP A 134 16.02 16.04 -9.68
CA ASP A 134 17.20 16.67 -10.30
C ASP A 134 18.54 16.20 -9.67
N ASN A 135 18.68 14.89 -9.47
CA ASN A 135 19.83 14.24 -8.83
C ASN A 135 20.08 14.59 -7.35
N ALA A 136 19.12 15.24 -6.69
CA ALA A 136 19.08 15.46 -5.25
C ALA A 136 18.05 14.56 -4.58
N TYR A 137 18.34 14.15 -3.34
CA TYR A 137 17.49 13.28 -2.55
C TYR A 137 16.90 14.05 -1.38
N TRP A 138 15.67 13.68 -1.01
CA TRP A 138 14.92 14.30 0.05
C TRP A 138 14.23 13.25 0.91
N GLN A 139 14.20 13.49 2.21
CA GLN A 139 13.42 12.73 3.17
C GLN A 139 12.29 13.59 3.73
N CYS A 140 11.06 13.11 3.62
CA CYS A 140 9.85 13.83 4.00
C CYS A 140 9.16 13.06 5.12
N ARG A 141 9.00 13.65 6.30
CA ARG A 141 8.35 12.98 7.43
C ARG A 141 6.83 12.89 7.22
N MET A 142 6.29 11.68 7.29
CA MET A 142 4.87 11.38 7.05
C MET A 142 4.10 11.40 8.37
N ASN A 143 3.81 12.60 8.87
CA ASN A 143 3.01 12.78 10.08
C ASN A 143 1.52 12.92 9.72
N VAL A 144 0.71 11.91 10.05
CA VAL A 144 -0.74 11.97 9.79
C VAL A 144 -1.37 13.03 10.69
N SER A 145 -1.94 14.06 10.07
CA SER A 145 -2.67 15.14 10.76
C SER A 145 -4.11 14.77 11.06
N VAL A 146 -4.78 14.11 10.12
CA VAL A 146 -6.14 13.62 10.26
C VAL A 146 -6.33 12.41 9.37
N MET A 147 -7.23 11.52 9.78
CA MET A 147 -7.65 10.39 8.96
C MET A 147 -9.15 10.52 8.68
N ARG A 148 -9.55 10.40 7.41
CA ARG A 148 -10.98 10.45 6.99
C ARG A 148 -11.22 9.44 5.88
N ASP A 149 -12.28 8.65 6.00
CA ASP A 149 -12.73 7.71 4.96
C ASP A 149 -11.59 6.89 4.36
N VAL A 150 -10.76 6.32 5.23
CA VAL A 150 -9.59 5.49 4.89
C VAL A 150 -8.35 6.25 4.37
N ILE A 151 -8.47 7.55 4.09
CA ILE A 151 -7.37 8.39 3.60
C ILE A 151 -6.61 9.04 4.75
N ARG A 152 -5.27 8.97 4.69
CA ARG A 152 -4.34 9.62 5.63
C ARG A 152 -3.92 10.98 5.13
N TYR A 153 -4.42 12.04 5.76
CA TYR A 153 -4.06 13.40 5.44
C TYR A 153 -2.81 13.80 6.23
N VAL A 154 -1.71 13.99 5.53
CA VAL A 154 -0.42 14.39 6.14
C VAL A 154 -0.33 15.91 6.29
N GLY A 155 -1.16 16.65 5.54
CA GLY A 155 -1.07 18.11 5.50
C GLY A 155 0.16 18.56 4.73
N THR A 156 0.85 19.59 5.22
CA THR A 156 2.10 20.09 4.61
C THR A 156 3.30 19.47 5.30
N THR A 157 4.10 18.71 4.57
CA THR A 157 5.33 18.08 5.03
C THR A 157 6.55 18.84 4.54
N SER A 158 7.41 19.25 5.48
CA SER A 158 8.75 19.75 5.15
C SER A 158 9.69 18.57 4.90
N CYS A 159 10.29 18.56 3.73
CA CYS A 159 11.29 17.61 3.30
C CYS A 159 12.68 18.18 3.57
N GLN A 160 13.56 17.36 4.11
CA GLN A 160 14.96 17.70 4.32
C GLN A 160 15.82 17.07 3.22
N ARG A 161 16.78 17.82 2.68
CA ARG A 161 17.75 17.27 1.73
C ARG A 161 18.58 16.18 2.42
N THR A 162 18.89 15.13 1.69
CA THR A 162 19.71 14.01 2.15
C THR A 162 20.63 13.52 1.03
N GLU A 163 21.50 12.58 1.36
CA GLU A 163 22.44 11.96 0.44
C GLU A 163 21.99 10.55 0.08
N LEU A 164 22.39 10.05 -1.10
CA LEU A 164 22.07 8.69 -1.55
C LEU A 164 22.47 7.64 -0.49
N ALA A 165 23.67 7.79 0.09
CA ALA A 165 24.19 6.88 1.12
C ALA A 165 23.37 6.87 2.42
N SER A 166 22.53 7.89 2.67
CA SER A 166 21.65 7.98 3.84
C SER A 166 20.27 7.36 3.60
N LEU A 167 19.94 6.99 2.36
CA LEU A 167 18.70 6.27 2.06
C LEU A 167 18.81 4.82 2.54
N PRO A 168 17.70 4.13 2.86
CA PRO A 168 17.74 2.70 3.10
C PRO A 168 18.09 1.93 1.81
N ALA A 169 18.63 0.72 1.96
CA ALA A 169 19.25 -0.02 0.85
C ALA A 169 18.29 -0.30 -0.33
N ALA A 170 16.99 -0.47 -0.06
CA ALA A 170 16.00 -0.68 -1.10
C ALA A 170 15.82 0.57 -1.96
N GLU A 171 15.72 1.74 -1.32
CA GLU A 171 15.58 3.05 -1.97
C GLU A 171 16.87 3.48 -2.67
N GLN A 172 18.05 3.13 -2.13
CA GLN A 172 19.33 3.33 -2.83
C GLN A 172 19.32 2.61 -4.17
N LYS A 173 19.00 1.31 -4.16
CA LYS A 173 18.91 0.50 -5.38
C LYS A 173 17.88 1.04 -6.36
N GLN A 174 16.73 1.50 -5.86
CA GLN A 174 15.69 2.10 -6.70
C GLN A 174 16.17 3.39 -7.38
N ALA A 175 16.82 4.28 -6.63
CA ALA A 175 17.40 5.52 -7.14
C ALA A 175 18.47 5.27 -8.21
N GLU A 176 19.34 4.28 -8.00
CA GLU A 176 20.37 3.87 -8.97
C GLU A 176 19.74 3.40 -10.27
N LEU A 177 18.71 2.53 -10.20
CA LEU A 177 18.00 2.03 -11.38
C LEU A 177 17.33 3.15 -12.18
N MET A 178 16.69 4.10 -11.50
CA MET A 178 16.06 5.25 -12.16
C MET A 178 17.08 6.16 -12.86
N THR A 179 18.20 6.45 -12.19
CA THR A 179 19.25 7.32 -12.74
C THR A 179 20.00 6.66 -13.90
N ALA A 180 20.21 5.34 -13.85
CA ALA A 180 20.79 4.58 -14.95
C ALA A 180 19.91 4.62 -16.21
N GLY A 181 18.58 4.52 -16.05
CA GLY A 181 17.63 4.65 -17.17
C GLY A 181 17.65 6.03 -17.83
N MET A 182 17.75 7.10 -17.05
CA MET A 182 17.87 8.48 -17.57
C MET A 182 19.16 8.71 -18.37
N THR A 183 20.26 8.08 -17.95
CA THR A 183 21.56 8.17 -18.62
C THR A 183 21.57 7.44 -19.98
N GLN A 184 20.77 6.38 -20.14
CA GLN A 184 20.64 5.68 -21.42
C GLN A 184 19.74 6.43 -22.42
N GLN A 185 18.66 7.07 -21.96
CA GLN A 185 17.78 7.85 -22.82
C GLN A 185 18.51 9.06 -23.43
N THR A 186 19.29 9.79 -22.63
CA THR A 186 20.08 10.94 -23.09
C THR A 186 21.15 10.55 -24.13
N LYS A 187 21.76 9.36 -24.01
CA LYS A 187 22.67 8.83 -25.04
C LYS A 187 21.94 8.45 -26.34
N SER A 188 20.72 7.94 -26.25
CA SER A 188 19.95 7.52 -27.44
C SER A 188 19.37 8.68 -28.25
N THR A 189 19.11 9.85 -27.63
CA THR A 189 18.61 11.04 -28.35
C THR A 189 19.71 11.87 -29.01
N ALA A 190 20.98 11.62 -28.69
CA ALA A 190 22.13 12.30 -29.31
C ALA A 190 22.53 11.71 -30.68
N MET A 191 21.88 10.63 -31.13
CA MET A 191 22.21 9.91 -32.36
C MET A 191 21.04 9.96 -33.35
N ASN A 192 20.71 11.16 -33.83
CA ASN A 192 19.94 11.38 -35.05
C ASN A 192 20.21 12.79 -35.59
N LYS A 193 21.34 12.93 -36.28
CA LYS A 193 21.56 13.98 -37.27
C LYS A 193 22.55 13.44 -38.30
N GLU A 194 22.01 12.82 -39.33
CA GLU A 194 22.52 12.82 -40.71
C GLU A 194 21.36 12.60 -41.67
#